data_AF-A0A9E6CM05-F1
#
_entry.id   AF-A0A9E6CM05-F1
#
_cell.length_a   1.000
_cell.length_b   1.000
_cell.length_c   1.000
_cell.angle_alpha   90.00
_cell.angle_beta   90.00
_cell.angle_gamma   90.00
#
_symmetry.space_group_name_H-M   'P 1'
#
loop_
_entity.id
_entity.type
_entity.pdbx_description
1 polymer ?
#
loop_
_entity_poly.entity_id
_entity_poly.type
_entity_poly.pdbx_seq_one_letter_code
_entity_poly.pdbx_strand_id
1 'polypeptide(L)'
;EAQNIVDSKKDAYMPDQFKNPANPKIHRETTAEEIWKDTGGRVDMLVAGIGTGGTITGVAQVIKQRNPAFKAIAVEPADSPILSGGTAGPHKIQGIGAGFVPDVLEMSLVDEVITVTNDDAFETARQLAEKEGLLAGISSGAAVWAALEMAKRNESSGKRIVAILPSTGERYLSTPLFK
;
A
#
# COMPACT_ATOMS: atom_id res chain seq x y z
N GLU A 1 1.15 0.34 -26.00
CA GLU A 1 -0.12 0.58 -26.73
C GLU A 1 -0.85 1.84 -26.29
N ALA A 2 -1.11 2.07 -24.99
CA ALA A 2 -1.76 3.31 -24.52
C ALA A 2 -1.06 4.59 -24.98
N GLN A 3 0.28 4.66 -24.88
CA GLN A 3 1.07 5.80 -25.37
C GLN A 3 0.82 6.07 -26.86
N ASN A 4 0.86 5.03 -27.70
CA ASN A 4 0.61 5.17 -29.14
C ASN A 4 -0.80 5.72 -29.45
N ILE A 5 -1.82 5.37 -28.65
CA ILE A 5 -3.18 5.91 -28.81
C ILE A 5 -3.20 7.40 -28.51
N VAL A 6 -2.49 7.83 -27.47
CA VAL A 6 -2.40 9.24 -27.07
C VAL A 6 -1.65 10.04 -28.14
N ASP A 7 -0.53 9.51 -28.62
CA ASP A 7 0.28 10.17 -29.64
C ASP A 7 -0.42 10.27 -31.00
N SER A 8 -1.35 9.35 -31.30
CA SER A 8 -2.08 9.30 -32.57
C SER A 8 -3.42 10.04 -32.59
N LYS A 9 -3.89 10.57 -31.46
CA LYS A 9 -5.20 11.25 -31.35
C LYS A 9 -5.06 12.62 -30.70
N LYS A 10 -5.47 13.66 -31.43
CA LYS A 10 -5.32 15.07 -31.01
C LYS A 10 -5.96 15.40 -29.65
N ASP A 11 -7.09 14.78 -29.33
CA ASP A 11 -7.85 15.06 -28.11
C ASP A 11 -7.75 13.93 -27.07
N ALA A 12 -6.76 13.03 -27.22
CA ALA A 12 -6.52 12.00 -26.22
C ALA A 12 -5.71 12.55 -25.03
N TYR A 13 -6.05 12.08 -23.84
CA TYR A 13 -5.38 12.42 -22.60
C TYR A 13 -5.03 11.16 -21.82
N MET A 14 -3.81 11.08 -21.30
CA MET A 14 -3.36 9.99 -20.43
C MET A 14 -3.19 10.50 -19.00
N PRO A 15 -4.01 10.02 -18.05
CA PRO A 15 -3.88 10.42 -16.65
C PRO A 15 -2.56 9.98 -16.00
N ASP A 16 -1.93 8.90 -16.50
CA ASP A 16 -0.67 8.31 -16.04
C ASP A 16 -0.49 8.24 -14.50
N GLN A 17 -1.17 7.28 -13.88
CA GLN A 17 -1.21 7.14 -12.42
C GLN A 17 0.16 6.95 -11.74
N PHE A 18 1.18 6.47 -12.46
CA PHE A 18 2.51 6.23 -11.89
C PHE A 18 3.39 7.47 -11.89
N LYS A 19 3.01 8.52 -12.65
CA LYS A 19 3.77 9.78 -12.80
C LYS A 19 3.01 11.02 -12.36
N ASN A 20 1.68 10.96 -12.34
CA ASN A 20 0.85 12.12 -12.11
C ASN A 20 0.86 12.55 -10.64
N PRO A 21 1.35 13.76 -10.31
CA PRO A 21 1.45 14.23 -8.92
C PRO A 21 0.08 14.42 -8.26
N ALA A 22 -1.01 14.44 -9.02
CA ALA A 22 -2.38 14.44 -8.47
C ALA A 22 -2.67 13.16 -7.65
N ASN A 23 -2.01 12.04 -7.96
CA ASN A 23 -2.17 10.78 -7.24
C ASN A 23 -1.72 10.90 -5.76
N PRO A 24 -0.45 11.19 -5.43
CA PRO A 24 -0.08 11.43 -4.03
C PRO A 24 -0.75 12.68 -3.44
N LYS A 25 -1.07 13.69 -4.27
CA LYS A 25 -1.74 14.92 -3.80
C LYS A 25 -3.06 14.62 -3.11
N ILE A 26 -3.92 13.79 -3.69
CA ILE A 26 -5.22 13.52 -3.06
C ILE A 26 -5.03 12.83 -1.70
N HIS A 27 -4.05 11.95 -1.56
CA HIS A 27 -3.74 11.30 -0.29
C HIS A 27 -3.16 12.26 0.75
N ARG A 28 -2.44 13.32 0.34
CA ARG A 28 -2.06 14.42 1.26
C ARG A 28 -3.30 15.16 1.75
N GLU A 29 -4.19 15.50 0.85
CA GLU A 29 -5.34 16.39 1.12
C GLU A 29 -6.48 15.69 1.87
N THR A 30 -6.61 14.37 1.74
CA THR A 30 -7.71 13.61 2.34
C THR A 30 -7.20 12.51 3.27
N THR A 31 -6.60 11.45 2.72
CA THR A 31 -6.25 10.23 3.48
C THR A 31 -5.37 10.52 4.69
N ALA A 32 -4.38 11.41 4.55
CA ALA A 32 -3.50 11.79 5.65
C ALA A 32 -4.25 12.55 6.75
N GLU A 33 -5.13 13.46 6.36
CA GLU A 33 -5.94 14.29 7.28
C GLU A 33 -6.94 13.43 8.06
N GLU A 34 -7.59 12.49 7.37
CA GLU A 34 -8.52 11.53 7.96
C GLU A 34 -7.81 10.67 9.01
N ILE A 35 -6.69 10.04 8.65
CA ILE A 35 -5.90 9.23 9.59
C ILE A 35 -5.43 10.07 10.79
N TRP A 36 -4.92 11.28 10.53
CA TRP A 36 -4.44 12.15 11.60
C TRP A 36 -5.56 12.53 12.57
N LYS A 37 -6.71 12.96 12.04
CA LYS A 37 -7.87 13.38 12.81
C LYS A 37 -8.44 12.21 13.61
N ASP A 38 -8.67 11.07 12.97
CA ASP A 38 -9.39 9.93 13.58
C ASP A 38 -8.52 9.21 14.61
N THR A 39 -7.20 9.30 14.49
CA THR A 39 -6.27 8.84 15.54
C THR A 39 -6.01 9.90 16.62
N GLY A 40 -6.56 11.09 16.50
CA GLY A 40 -6.30 12.22 17.40
C GLY A 40 -4.82 12.59 17.46
N GLY A 41 -4.12 12.52 16.31
CA GLY A 41 -2.69 12.79 16.17
C GLY A 41 -1.75 11.76 16.79
N ARG A 42 -2.27 10.58 17.16
CA ARG A 42 -1.51 9.52 17.86
C ARG A 42 -1.20 8.32 16.97
N VAL A 43 -1.08 8.50 15.66
CA VAL A 43 -0.61 7.45 14.77
C VAL A 43 0.92 7.39 14.81
N ASP A 44 1.46 6.20 15.04
CA ASP A 44 2.91 5.99 15.10
C ASP A 44 3.45 5.38 13.81
N MET A 45 2.65 4.54 13.15
CA MET A 45 3.06 3.87 11.92
C MET A 45 1.90 3.75 10.93
N LEU A 46 2.21 3.89 9.65
CA LEU A 46 1.34 3.48 8.55
C LEU A 46 1.95 2.29 7.83
N VAL A 47 1.14 1.28 7.55
CA VAL A 47 1.50 0.13 6.72
C VAL A 47 0.64 0.16 5.45
N ALA A 48 1.29 0.26 4.29
CA ALA A 48 0.60 0.35 3.00
C ALA A 48 1.33 -0.45 1.91
N GLY A 49 0.55 -1.22 1.16
CA GLY A 49 1.05 -1.92 -0.02
C GLY A 49 1.34 -0.96 -1.19
N ILE A 50 2.42 -1.22 -1.92
CA ILE A 50 2.91 -0.31 -2.96
C ILE A 50 2.52 -0.79 -4.36
N GLY A 51 1.48 -0.15 -4.92
CA GLY A 51 1.16 -0.20 -6.35
C GLY A 51 1.78 0.99 -7.07
N THR A 52 1.08 2.12 -7.09
CA THR A 52 1.62 3.39 -7.60
C THR A 52 2.52 4.11 -6.59
N GLY A 53 2.36 3.83 -5.30
CA GLY A 53 3.05 4.55 -4.22
C GLY A 53 2.37 5.85 -3.76
N GLY A 54 1.31 6.29 -4.44
CA GLY A 54 0.62 7.55 -4.11
C GLY A 54 0.13 7.63 -2.66
N THR A 55 -0.45 6.54 -2.14
CA THR A 55 -0.97 6.48 -0.76
C THR A 55 0.13 6.71 0.28
N ILE A 56 1.23 5.96 0.21
CA ILE A 56 2.29 6.08 1.22
C ILE A 56 3.01 7.43 1.10
N THR A 57 3.30 7.89 -0.13
CA THR A 57 3.92 9.20 -0.37
C THR A 57 3.06 10.31 0.21
N GLY A 58 1.78 10.36 -0.16
CA GLY A 58 0.90 11.45 0.27
C GLY A 58 0.68 11.46 1.79
N VAL A 59 0.48 10.29 2.40
CA VAL A 59 0.29 10.23 3.86
C VAL A 59 1.58 10.58 4.61
N ALA A 60 2.72 10.04 4.20
CA ALA A 60 3.99 10.30 4.88
C ALA A 60 4.41 11.78 4.80
N GLN A 61 4.20 12.45 3.66
CA GLN A 61 4.54 13.87 3.50
C GLN A 61 3.82 14.77 4.50
N VAL A 62 2.57 14.47 4.83
CA VAL A 62 1.79 15.29 5.78
C VAL A 62 2.09 14.86 7.21
N ILE A 63 2.02 13.56 7.51
CA ILE A 63 2.10 13.09 8.89
C ILE A 63 3.51 13.27 9.45
N LYS A 64 4.58 13.05 8.67
CA LYS A 64 5.96 13.26 9.17
C LYS A 64 6.26 14.72 9.52
N GLN A 65 5.59 15.69 8.88
CA GLN A 65 5.71 17.10 9.26
C GLN A 65 5.10 17.39 10.64
N ARG A 66 4.07 16.64 11.02
CA ARG A 66 3.36 16.79 12.30
C ARG A 66 3.96 15.94 13.41
N ASN A 67 4.44 14.75 13.06
CA ASN A 67 5.10 13.79 13.93
C ASN A 67 6.36 13.23 13.23
N PRO A 68 7.55 13.80 13.47
CA PRO A 68 8.79 13.30 12.88
C PRO A 68 9.15 11.86 13.27
N ALA A 69 8.59 11.33 14.36
CA ALA A 69 8.80 9.95 14.79
C ALA A 69 7.89 8.94 14.08
N PHE A 70 6.93 9.41 13.27
CA PHE A 70 6.04 8.56 12.49
C PHE A 70 6.83 7.74 11.46
N LYS A 71 6.50 6.45 11.35
CA LYS A 71 7.09 5.53 10.38
C LYS A 71 6.12 5.18 9.25
N ALA A 72 6.58 5.27 8.02
CA ALA A 72 5.90 4.78 6.84
C ALA A 72 6.53 3.44 6.41
N ILE A 73 5.74 2.37 6.51
CA ILE A 73 6.14 0.99 6.22
C ILE A 73 5.51 0.58 4.89
N ALA A 74 6.35 0.39 3.88
CA ALA A 74 5.95 -0.10 2.57
C ALA A 74 5.80 -1.62 2.59
N VAL A 75 4.83 -2.15 1.85
CA VAL A 75 4.65 -3.59 1.65
C VAL A 75 4.76 -3.94 0.18
N GLU A 76 5.58 -4.93 -0.14
CA GLU A 76 5.73 -5.46 -1.50
C GLU A 76 5.73 -7.00 -1.54
N PRO A 77 5.44 -7.63 -2.69
CA PRO A 77 5.50 -9.09 -2.82
C PRO A 77 6.93 -9.61 -2.70
N ALA A 78 7.13 -10.68 -1.92
CA ALA A 78 8.42 -11.36 -1.80
C ALA A 78 8.93 -11.94 -3.13
N ASP A 79 8.02 -12.32 -4.03
CA ASP A 79 8.36 -12.83 -5.37
C ASP A 79 8.69 -11.71 -6.38
N SER A 80 8.50 -10.44 -6.03
CA SER A 80 8.82 -9.28 -6.88
C SER A 80 9.35 -8.08 -6.06
N PRO A 81 10.44 -8.23 -5.29
CA PRO A 81 10.81 -7.27 -4.26
C PRO A 81 11.74 -6.17 -4.81
N ILE A 82 11.23 -5.40 -5.77
CA ILE A 82 11.98 -4.34 -6.46
C ILE A 82 12.41 -3.22 -5.51
N LEU A 83 11.56 -2.83 -4.55
CA LEU A 83 11.88 -1.75 -3.61
C LEU A 83 12.98 -2.18 -2.63
N SER A 84 13.09 -3.47 -2.34
CA SER A 84 14.16 -4.07 -1.54
C SER A 84 15.43 -4.40 -2.33
N GLY A 85 15.51 -4.04 -3.62
CA GLY A 85 16.68 -4.27 -4.47
C GLY A 85 16.76 -5.65 -5.13
N GLY A 86 15.68 -6.43 -5.07
CA GLY A 86 15.57 -7.70 -5.79
C GLY A 86 15.18 -7.52 -7.26
N THR A 87 14.61 -8.57 -7.85
CA THR A 87 14.20 -8.59 -9.27
C THR A 87 12.69 -8.76 -9.39
N ALA A 88 12.12 -8.22 -10.47
CA ALA A 88 10.69 -8.35 -10.72
C ALA A 88 10.37 -9.81 -11.05
N GLY A 89 9.30 -10.32 -10.45
CA GLY A 89 8.82 -11.67 -10.68
C GLY A 89 7.29 -11.78 -10.64
N PRO A 90 6.73 -12.88 -11.13
CA PRO A 90 5.29 -13.10 -11.09
C PRO A 90 4.81 -13.31 -9.65
N HIS A 91 3.74 -12.64 -9.26
CA HIS A 91 3.09 -12.79 -7.95
C HIS A 91 1.57 -12.69 -8.08
N LYS A 92 0.85 -13.01 -7.00
CA LYS A 92 -0.62 -13.06 -6.98
C LYS A 92 -1.26 -11.95 -6.14
N ILE A 93 -0.47 -11.12 -5.47
CA ILE A 93 -0.96 -9.99 -4.65
C ILE A 93 -1.40 -8.82 -5.55
N GLN A 94 -2.64 -8.89 -6.05
CA GLN A 94 -3.16 -7.88 -6.97
C GLN A 94 -3.25 -6.48 -6.33
N GLY A 95 -2.80 -5.47 -7.08
CA GLY A 95 -2.83 -4.06 -6.69
C GLY A 95 -1.50 -3.49 -6.18
N ILE A 96 -0.50 -4.34 -5.90
CA ILE A 96 0.85 -3.94 -5.48
C ILE A 96 1.91 -4.63 -6.34
N GLY A 97 3.18 -4.27 -6.19
CA GLY A 97 4.29 -4.97 -6.87
C GLY A 97 4.33 -4.72 -8.38
N ALA A 98 4.31 -3.45 -8.80
CA ALA A 98 4.23 -3.08 -10.23
C ALA A 98 5.42 -3.54 -11.10
N GLY A 99 6.48 -4.11 -10.51
CA GLY A 99 7.68 -4.58 -11.22
C GLY A 99 8.69 -3.47 -11.56
N PHE A 100 8.46 -2.26 -11.07
CA PHE A 100 9.36 -1.10 -11.17
C PHE A 100 9.08 -0.13 -10.00
N VAL A 101 9.97 0.84 -9.77
CA VAL A 101 9.76 1.93 -8.81
C VAL A 101 8.96 3.05 -9.49
N PRO A 102 7.72 3.37 -9.05
CA PRO A 102 6.93 4.44 -9.67
C PRO A 102 7.50 5.84 -9.42
N ASP A 103 7.36 6.75 -10.39
CA ASP A 103 7.87 8.13 -10.27
C ASP A 103 7.22 8.92 -9.12
N VAL A 104 5.95 8.62 -8.78
CA VAL A 104 5.23 9.26 -7.65
C VAL A 104 5.56 8.65 -6.28
N LEU A 105 6.35 7.57 -6.22
CA LEU A 105 6.80 6.99 -4.96
C LEU A 105 8.06 7.71 -4.46
N GLU A 106 7.97 8.37 -3.32
CA GLU A 106 9.12 9.04 -2.69
C GLU A 106 9.78 8.11 -1.68
N MET A 107 10.73 7.29 -2.14
CA MET A 107 11.42 6.29 -1.30
C MET A 107 12.14 6.88 -0.08
N SER A 108 12.54 8.16 -0.11
CA SER A 108 13.15 8.84 1.04
C SER A 108 12.20 9.02 2.24
N LEU A 109 10.89 8.85 2.04
CA LEU A 109 9.88 8.90 3.10
C LEU A 109 9.54 7.53 3.67
N VAL A 110 10.01 6.45 3.05
CA VAL A 110 9.77 5.07 3.47
C VAL A 110 10.84 4.67 4.47
N ASP A 111 10.44 4.33 5.69
CA ASP A 111 11.37 3.95 6.76
C ASP A 111 11.76 2.47 6.68
N GLU A 112 10.87 1.63 6.17
CA GLU A 112 11.08 0.19 6.02
C GLU A 112 10.22 -0.36 4.88
N VAL A 113 10.76 -1.36 4.17
CA VAL A 113 10.00 -2.18 3.21
C VAL A 113 9.89 -3.59 3.77
N ILE A 114 8.67 -4.10 3.89
CA ILE A 114 8.39 -5.47 4.29
C ILE A 114 7.96 -6.26 3.07
N THR A 115 8.60 -7.40 2.86
CA THR A 115 8.19 -8.37 1.84
C THR A 115 7.17 -9.34 2.42
N VAL A 116 6.15 -9.68 1.63
CA VAL A 116 5.09 -10.62 2.03
C VAL A 116 4.88 -11.67 0.95
N THR A 117 4.68 -12.92 1.36
CA THR A 117 4.42 -14.02 0.42
C THR A 117 2.96 -14.00 -0.05
N ASN A 118 2.67 -14.67 -1.17
CA ASN A 118 1.29 -14.82 -1.62
C ASN A 118 0.43 -15.55 -0.57
N ASP A 119 0.98 -16.60 0.05
CA ASP A 119 0.26 -17.44 0.99
C ASP A 119 -0.07 -16.68 2.28
N ASP A 120 0.88 -15.91 2.81
CA ASP A 120 0.66 -15.04 3.98
C ASP A 120 -0.42 -13.98 3.72
N ALA A 121 -0.40 -13.37 2.53
CA ALA A 121 -1.40 -12.37 2.15
C ALA A 121 -2.80 -13.00 2.00
N PHE A 122 -2.90 -14.18 1.37
CA PHE A 122 -4.17 -14.88 1.21
C PHE A 122 -4.75 -15.36 2.54
N GLU A 123 -3.92 -16.00 3.36
CA GLU A 123 -4.33 -16.52 4.66
C GLU A 123 -4.82 -15.38 5.56
N THR A 124 -4.08 -14.27 5.61
CA THR A 124 -4.48 -13.11 6.40
C THR A 124 -5.77 -12.47 5.89
N ALA A 125 -5.97 -12.36 4.57
CA ALA A 125 -7.22 -11.86 4.00
C ALA A 125 -8.43 -12.76 4.34
N ARG A 126 -8.24 -14.08 4.37
CA ARG A 126 -9.28 -15.03 4.79
C ARG A 126 -9.60 -14.89 6.28
N GLN A 127 -8.56 -14.77 7.12
CA GLN A 127 -8.73 -14.56 8.56
C GLN A 127 -9.43 -13.23 8.88
N LEU A 128 -9.18 -12.16 8.12
CA LEU A 128 -9.94 -10.90 8.26
C LEU A 128 -11.45 -11.11 8.04
N ALA A 129 -11.82 -11.89 7.03
CA ALA A 129 -13.23 -12.19 6.77
C ALA A 129 -13.83 -13.07 7.87
N GLU A 130 -13.11 -14.12 8.29
CA GLU A 130 -13.61 -15.10 9.25
C GLU A 130 -13.68 -14.55 10.69
N LYS A 131 -12.66 -13.82 11.14
CA LYS A 131 -12.51 -13.39 12.54
C LYS A 131 -13.06 -11.99 12.79
N GLU A 132 -12.92 -11.08 11.82
CA GLU A 132 -13.28 -9.67 11.98
C GLU A 132 -14.53 -9.29 11.18
N GLY A 133 -15.08 -10.20 10.36
CA GLY A 133 -16.21 -9.90 9.46
C GLY A 133 -15.84 -8.91 8.34
N LEU A 134 -14.54 -8.73 8.06
CA LEU A 134 -14.03 -7.78 7.09
C LEU A 134 -13.66 -8.49 5.79
N LEU A 135 -14.59 -8.47 4.83
CA LEU A 135 -14.36 -9.02 3.49
C LEU A 135 -13.47 -8.09 2.66
N ALA A 136 -12.15 -8.26 2.75
CA ALA A 136 -11.14 -7.43 2.10
C ALA A 136 -10.36 -8.16 0.98
N GLY A 137 -9.70 -7.39 0.11
CA GLY A 137 -8.92 -7.92 -1.02
C GLY A 137 -7.54 -8.46 -0.63
N ILE A 138 -6.81 -9.03 -1.60
CA ILE A 138 -5.53 -9.71 -1.37
C ILE A 138 -4.45 -8.74 -0.82
N SER A 139 -4.36 -7.53 -1.37
CA SER A 139 -3.42 -6.50 -0.89
C SER A 139 -3.78 -5.97 0.51
N SER A 140 -5.04 -6.12 0.94
CA SER A 140 -5.45 -5.83 2.31
C SER A 140 -4.89 -6.86 3.29
N GLY A 141 -4.95 -8.15 2.93
CA GLY A 141 -4.31 -9.22 3.69
C GLY A 141 -2.80 -9.01 3.82
N ALA A 142 -2.13 -8.62 2.73
CA ALA A 142 -0.71 -8.26 2.74
C ALA A 142 -0.38 -7.12 3.72
N ALA A 143 -1.13 -6.02 3.67
CA ALA A 143 -0.91 -4.87 4.56
C ALA A 143 -1.19 -5.22 6.03
N VAL A 144 -2.24 -5.99 6.32
CA VAL A 144 -2.56 -6.43 7.68
C VAL A 144 -1.53 -7.42 8.21
N TRP A 145 -1.07 -8.37 7.38
CA TRP A 145 -0.01 -9.30 7.76
C TRP A 145 1.24 -8.54 8.18
N ALA A 146 1.70 -7.59 7.36
CA ALA A 146 2.86 -6.76 7.67
C ALA A 146 2.65 -5.92 8.94
N ALA A 147 1.44 -5.39 9.16
CA ALA A 147 1.10 -4.67 10.39
C ALA A 147 1.15 -5.58 11.64
N LEU A 148 0.70 -6.83 11.53
CA LEU A 148 0.81 -7.82 12.60
C LEU A 148 2.27 -8.19 12.89
N GLU A 149 3.09 -8.37 11.85
CA GLU A 149 4.54 -8.59 12.02
C GLU A 149 5.23 -7.40 12.68
N MET A 150 4.86 -6.17 12.33
CA MET A 150 5.34 -4.96 13.01
C MET A 150 4.89 -4.93 14.47
N ALA A 151 3.64 -5.28 14.76
CA ALA A 151 3.08 -5.26 16.11
C ALA A 151 3.75 -6.27 17.06
N LYS A 152 4.31 -7.37 16.54
CA LYS A 152 5.06 -8.37 17.33
C LYS A 152 6.41 -7.84 17.84
N ARG A 153 6.93 -6.75 17.27
CA ARG A 153 8.25 -6.22 17.63
C ARG A 153 8.19 -5.41 18.92
N ASN A 154 9.21 -5.53 19.77
CA ASN A 154 9.25 -4.87 21.07
C ASN A 154 9.15 -3.33 20.95
N GLU A 155 9.76 -2.75 19.91
CA GLU A 155 9.70 -1.31 19.65
C GLU A 155 8.31 -0.81 19.21
N SER A 156 7.37 -1.72 18.92
CA SER A 156 5.98 -1.42 18.58
C SER A 156 5.05 -1.51 19.79
N SER A 157 5.55 -1.90 20.96
CA SER A 157 4.74 -2.00 22.17
C SER A 157 4.09 -0.65 22.52
N GLY A 158 2.77 -0.66 22.68
CA GLY A 158 1.97 0.54 22.97
C GLY A 158 1.78 1.51 21.80
N LYS A 159 2.34 1.23 20.61
CA LYS A 159 2.21 2.07 19.42
C LYS A 159 0.94 1.78 18.65
N ARG A 160 0.43 2.81 17.96
CA ARG A 160 -0.71 2.71 17.06
C ARG A 160 -0.25 2.56 15.62
N ILE A 161 -0.57 1.40 15.05
CA ILE A 161 -0.32 1.05 13.66
C ILE A 161 -1.63 1.18 12.88
N VAL A 162 -1.61 1.88 11.75
CA VAL A 162 -2.72 1.95 10.79
C VAL A 162 -2.33 1.17 9.53
N ALA A 163 -3.15 0.21 9.12
CA ALA A 163 -2.99 -0.54 7.88
C ALA A 163 -4.04 -0.09 6.85
N ILE A 164 -3.64 0.09 5.59
CA ILE A 164 -4.57 0.42 4.51
C ILE A 164 -5.15 -0.86 3.90
N LEU A 165 -6.48 -0.96 3.86
CA LEU A 165 -7.22 -2.05 3.20
C LEU A 165 -7.84 -1.48 1.90
N PRO A 166 -7.20 -1.62 0.74
CA PRO A 166 -7.52 -0.77 -0.42
C PRO A 166 -8.83 -1.11 -1.14
N SER A 167 -9.39 -2.30 -0.92
CA SER A 167 -10.48 -2.82 -1.73
C SER A 167 -11.28 -3.91 -1.01
N THR A 168 -12.56 -4.00 -1.37
CA THR A 168 -13.47 -5.05 -0.92
C THR A 168 -13.13 -6.41 -1.54
N GLY A 169 -13.30 -7.48 -0.77
CA GLY A 169 -12.99 -8.86 -1.18
C GLY A 169 -13.93 -9.42 -2.25
N GLU A 170 -15.16 -8.92 -2.36
CA GLU A 170 -16.15 -9.36 -3.37
C GLU A 170 -15.61 -9.28 -4.81
N ARG A 171 -14.74 -8.30 -5.11
CA ARG A 171 -14.13 -8.16 -6.44
C ARG A 171 -13.19 -9.30 -6.82
N TYR A 172 -12.82 -10.15 -5.86
CA TYR A 172 -11.80 -11.18 -6.00
C TYR A 172 -12.37 -12.61 -5.99
N LEU A 173 -13.70 -12.79 -6.03
CA LEU A 173 -14.36 -14.11 -5.98
C LEU A 173 -13.89 -15.10 -7.07
N SER A 174 -13.38 -14.61 -8.21
CA SER A 174 -12.84 -15.44 -9.30
C SER A 174 -11.34 -15.75 -9.17
N THR A 175 -10.66 -15.15 -8.19
CA THR A 175 -9.22 -15.27 -7.97
C THR A 175 -8.89 -16.41 -6.99
N PRO A 176 -7.61 -16.80 -6.85
CA PRO A 176 -7.19 -17.81 -5.86
C PRO A 176 -7.53 -17.47 -4.40
N LEU A 177 -7.86 -16.21 -4.07
CA LEU A 177 -8.23 -15.83 -2.70
C LEU A 177 -9.41 -16.67 -2.16
N PHE A 178 -10.40 -16.96 -3.01
CA PHE A 178 -11.61 -17.71 -2.66
C PHE A 178 -11.63 -19.15 -3.22
N LYS A 179 -10.46 -19.69 -3.56
CA LYS A 179 -10.31 -21.09 -3.99
C LYS A 179 -9.59 -21.93 -2.93
#